data_AF-A0A2V6UC24-F1
#
_entry.id   AF-A0A2V6UC24-F1
#
_cell.length_a   1.000
_cell.length_b   1.000
_cell.length_c   1.000
_cell.angle_alpha   90.00
_cell.angle_beta   90.00
_cell.angle_gamma   90.00
#
_symmetry.space_group_name_H-M   'P 1'
#
loop_
_entity.id
_entity.type
_entity.pdbx_description
1 polymer ?
#
loop_
_entity_poly.entity_id
_entity_poly.type
_entity_poly.pdbx_seq_one_letter_code
_entity_poly.pdbx_strand_id
1 'polypeptide(L)' 'RVSVFDKDGRLLARWGTPEATKPGSFAAPHGLAVDSKGAVYVAEVTWTFAVSRGLAPADCHTFQKFTARA' A
#
# COMPACT_ATOMS: atom_id res chain seq x y z
N ARG A 1 3.59 3.43 3.71
CA ARG A 1 4.05 2.14 4.30
C ARG A 1 2.87 1.41 4.91
N VAL A 2 2.92 0.08 5.00
CA VAL A 2 1.99 -0.76 5.78
C VAL A 2 2.81 -1.59 6.77
N SER A 3 2.34 -1.72 8.01
CA SER A 3 3.03 -2.50 9.05
C SER A 3 2.12 -3.62 9.51
N VAL A 4 2.69 -4.82 9.68
CA VAL A 4 2.00 -6.01 10.16
C VAL A 4 2.50 -6.33 11.55
N PHE A 5 1.57 -6.54 12.49
CA PHE A 5 1.85 -6.86 13.88
C PHE A 5 1.16 -8.17 14.26
N ASP A 6 1.71 -8.88 15.25
CA ASP A 6 0.98 -9.97 15.91
C ASP A 6 -0.03 -9.42 16.92
N LYS A 7 -0.80 -10.33 17.53
CA LYS A 7 -1.81 -10.01 18.54
C LYS A 7 -1.25 -9.36 19.81
N ASP A 8 0.05 -9.52 20.06
CA ASP A 8 0.74 -8.99 21.23
C ASP A 8 1.42 -7.64 20.90
N GLY A 9 1.22 -7.12 19.68
CA GLY A 9 1.74 -5.84 19.22
C GLY A 9 3.18 -5.88 18.73
N ARG A 10 3.80 -7.06 18.59
CA ARG A 10 5.15 -7.18 18.04
C ARG A 10 5.09 -7.01 16.53
N LEU A 11 5.99 -6.17 16.01
CA LEU A 11 6.13 -5.97 14.57
C LEU A 11 6.64 -7.24 13.88
N LEU A 12 5.86 -7.76 12.92
CA LEU A 12 6.21 -8.92 12.10
C LEU A 12 6.83 -8.50 10.77
N ALA A 13 6.28 -7.47 10.12
CA ALA A 13 6.74 -7.01 8.81
C ALA A 13 6.44 -5.52 8.57
N ARG A 14 7.21 -4.91 7.67
CA ARG A 14 6.89 -3.62 7.05
C ARG A 14 6.93 -3.76 5.54
N TRP A 15 5.90 -3.24 4.88
CA TRP A 15 5.77 -3.25 3.44
C TRP A 15 5.95 -1.84 2.87
N GLY A 16 6.53 -1.81 1.68
CA GLY A 16 6.83 -0.61 0.90
C GLY A 16 8.26 -0.12 1.07
N THR A 17 8.72 0.61 0.06
CA THR A 17 10.05 1.23 -0.02
C THR A 17 9.95 2.74 0.13
N PRO A 18 11.08 3.46 0.27
CA PRO A 18 11.09 4.93 0.21
C PRO A 18 10.52 5.50 -1.09
N GLU A 19 10.61 4.78 -2.21
CA GLU A 19 9.99 5.17 -3.47
C GLU A 19 8.48 4.90 -3.46
N ALA A 20 7.74 5.84 -2.90
CA ALA A 20 6.34 5.69 -2.53
C ALA A 20 5.40 5.26 -3.69
N THR A 21 5.72 5.62 -4.93
CA THR A 21 4.88 5.39 -6.13
C THR A 21 5.32 4.18 -6.96
N LYS A 22 6.32 3.40 -6.53
CA LYS A 22 6.66 2.13 -7.19
C LYS A 22 5.65 1.03 -6.83
N PRO A 23 5.41 0.05 -7.73
CA PRO A 23 4.61 -1.12 -7.40
C PRO A 23 5.06 -1.79 -6.10
N GLY A 24 4.11 -2.11 -5.23
CA GLY A 24 4.40 -2.67 -3.91
C GLY A 24 4.91 -1.68 -2.86
N SER A 25 5.01 -0.40 -3.21
CA SER A 25 5.17 0.72 -2.28
C SER A 25 3.87 1.51 -2.16
N PHE A 26 3.85 2.48 -1.25
CA PHE A 26 2.63 3.21 -0.90
C PHE A 26 2.87 4.70 -0.81
N ALA A 27 2.12 5.48 -1.59
CA ALA A 27 2.20 6.92 -1.71
C ALA A 27 1.49 7.61 -0.54
N ALA A 28 0.20 7.32 -0.37
CA ALA A 28 -0.62 7.85 0.71
C ALA A 28 -1.74 6.84 1.06
N PRO A 29 -1.41 5.68 1.66
CA PRO A 29 -2.40 4.65 1.97
C PRO A 29 -3.36 5.14 3.06
N HIS A 30 -4.66 5.04 2.81
CA HIS A 30 -5.73 5.47 3.72
C HIS A 30 -6.80 4.40 3.96
N GLY A 31 -6.96 3.45 3.04
CA GLY A 31 -7.87 2.31 3.21
C GLY A 31 -7.12 1.00 3.21
N LEU A 32 -7.54 0.06 4.06
CA LEU A 32 -7.03 -1.31 4.06
C LEU A 32 -8.18 -2.28 4.36
N ALA A 33 -8.26 -3.36 3.60
CA ALA A 33 -9.19 -4.47 3.84
C ALA A 33 -8.50 -5.81 3.60
N VAL A 34 -9.01 -6.86 4.23
CA VAL A 34 -8.53 -8.24 4.05
C VAL A 34 -9.71 -9.13 3.70
N ASP A 35 -9.58 -9.96 2.66
CA ASP A 35 -10.63 -10.93 2.28
C ASP A 35 -10.49 -12.27 3.01
N SER A 36 -11.46 -13.17 2.81
CA SER A 36 -11.50 -14.49 3.44
C SER A 36 -10.38 -15.44 2.99
N LYS A 37 -9.63 -15.08 1.93
CA LYS A 37 -8.46 -15.83 1.45
C LYS A 37 -7.15 -15.22 1.94
N GLY A 38 -7.22 -14.17 2.77
CA GLY A 38 -6.05 -13.47 3.30
C GLY A 38 -5.40 -12.51 2.31
N ALA A 39 -6.05 -12.18 1.20
CA ALA A 39 -5.54 -11.13 0.32
C ALA A 39 -5.76 -9.75 0.96
N VAL A 40 -4.76 -8.89 0.86
CA VAL A 40 -4.78 -7.54 1.43
C VAL A 40 -5.00 -6.53 0.31
N TYR A 41 -5.96 -5.63 0.51
CA TYR A 41 -6.30 -4.56 -0.42
C TYR A 41 -5.95 -3.24 0.23
N VAL A 42 -5.24 -2.37 -0.48
CA VAL A 42 -4.81 -1.06 0.01
C VAL A 42 -5.28 0.01 -0.96
N ALA A 43 -5.99 1.01 -0.44
CA ALA A 43 -6.45 2.17 -1.19
C ALA A 43 -5.61 3.40 -0.81
N GLU A 44 -5.22 4.18 -1.82
CA GLU A 44 -4.26 5.26 -1.71
C GLU A 44 -4.81 6.55 -2.30
N VAL A 45 -4.45 7.67 -1.67
CA VAL A 45 -4.82 9.01 -2.15
C VAL A 45 -3.68 9.57 -3.02
N THR A 46 -3.24 8.77 -4.00
CA THR A 46 -2.03 9.04 -4.82
C THR A 46 -2.17 10.31 -5.64
N TRP A 47 -3.39 10.68 -6.06
CA TRP A 47 -3.62 11.87 -6.87
C TRP A 47 -3.18 13.15 -6.15
N THR A 48 -3.73 13.43 -4.97
CA THR A 48 -3.41 14.65 -4.23
C THR A 48 -2.02 14.63 -3.60
N PHE A 49 -1.51 13.42 -3.32
CA PHE A 49 -0.17 13.24 -2.77
C PHE A 49 0.95 13.48 -3.80
N ALA A 50 0.83 12.93 -5.02
CA ALA A 50 1.90 12.95 -6.01
C ALA A 50 1.46 13.44 -7.41
N VAL A 51 0.38 12.89 -7.98
CA VAL A 51 0.04 13.13 -9.39
C VAL A 51 -0.29 14.60 -9.66
N SER A 52 -1.14 15.22 -8.84
CA SER A 52 -1.52 16.63 -8.99
C SER A 52 -0.35 17.60 -8.77
N ARG A 53 0.77 17.11 -8.26
CA ARG A 53 2.01 17.87 -8.00
C ARG A 53 3.09 17.59 -9.05
N GLY A 54 2.80 16.77 -10.06
CA GLY A 54 3.77 16.36 -11.08
C GLY A 54 4.86 15.40 -10.58
N LEU A 55 4.64 14.74 -9.43
CA LEU A 55 5.63 13.83 -8.81
C LEU A 55 5.46 12.36 -9.23
N ALA A 56 4.37 12.05 -9.95
CA ALA A 56 4.04 10.72 -10.43
C ALA A 56 3.19 10.80 -11.71
N PRO A 57 3.22 9.78 -12.57
CA PRO A 57 2.40 9.76 -13.78
C PRO A 57 0.90 9.61 -13.45
N ALA A 58 0.05 9.99 -14.40
CA ALA A 58 -1.40 10.01 -14.21
C ALA A 58 -2.02 8.61 -13.99
N ASP A 59 -1.33 7.57 -14.43
CA ASP A 59 -1.70 6.17 -14.29
C ASP A 59 -1.08 5.50 -13.04
N CYS A 60 -0.44 6.28 -12.16
CA CYS A 60 0.10 5.77 -10.90
C CYS A 60 -1.00 5.10 -10.08
N HIS A 61 -0.68 3.97 -9.46
CA HIS A 61 -1.65 3.16 -8.72
C HIS A 61 -2.31 3.95 -7.59
N THR A 62 -3.63 3.80 -7.48
CA THR A 62 -4.47 4.32 -6.38
C THR A 62 -5.08 3.20 -5.54
N PHE A 63 -4.96 1.96 -6.02
CA PHE A 63 -5.48 0.77 -5.38
C PHE A 63 -4.58 -0.42 -5.73
N GLN A 64 -4.19 -1.19 -4.73
CA GLN A 64 -3.31 -2.35 -4.89
C GLN A 64 -3.87 -3.56 -4.12
N LYS A 65 -3.75 -4.75 -4.73
CA LYS A 65 -4.08 -6.04 -4.12
C LYS A 65 -2.81 -6.86 -3.93
N PHE A 66 -2.63 -7.41 -2.73
CA PHE A 66 -1.51 -8.24 -2.35
C PHE A 66 -2.01 -9.63 -1.96
N THR A 67 -1.35 -10.66 -2.46
CA THR A 67 -1.68 -12.07 -2.18
C THR A 67 -0.43 -12.79 -1.72
N ALA A 68 -0.60 -13.82 -0.88
CA ALA A 68 0.48 -14.75 -0.63
C ALA A 68 0.85 -15.47 -1.93
N ARG A 69 2.14 -15.62 -2.19
CA ARG A 69 2.60 -16.52 -3.25
C ARG A 69 2.35 -17.96 -2.79
N ALA A 70 1.83 -18.78 -3.69
CA ALA A 70 1.75 -20.22 -3.50
C ALA A 70 3.16 -20.85 -3.51
#